data_AF-A0A1Q7FUY8-F1
#
_entry.id   AF-A0A1Q7FUY8-F1
#
_cell.length_a   1.000
_cell.length_b   1.000
_cell.length_c   1.000
_cell.angle_alpha   90.00
_cell.angle_beta   90.00
_cell.angle_gamma   90.00
#
_symmetry.space_group_name_H-M   'P 1'
#
loop_
_entity.id
_entity.type
_entity.pdbx_description
1 polymer ?
#
loop_
_entity_poly.entity_id
_entity_poly.type
_entity_poly.pdbx_seq_one_letter_code
_entity_poly.pdbx_strand_id
1 'polypeptide(L)'
;MSSHKTMGEGAGVEIKRVGVVGCGLMGAGISEACARTGYTVIVREVTEELLKKGLGRIAASMARAVERGKMTASDAKTAQARITGTTHLEDLAAVDLVLEAIVENMDLKKQVFGELDRRCPPQTIFASNTSSLSITEMASVTSRAPKFLGMHFFNPVPVMKLVELVRGLQTSEATITTGRQFAESLGKTVVACVDSPGFIVNFLLVPYLLDAVRALGNGIASKEDIDTAVQLGLAHPMGPFTLLDYVGIDTTYYIAEAMYQEFKDSRYAPP
;
A
#
# COMPACT_ATOMS: atom_id res chain seq x y z
N MET A 1 -24.72 -27.77 -35.56
CA MET A 1 -24.61 -26.31 -35.33
C MET A 1 -24.15 -26.10 -33.89
N SER A 2 -23.06 -25.35 -33.79
CA SER A 2 -22.18 -25.02 -32.66
C SER A 2 -22.65 -25.31 -31.22
N SER A 3 -21.89 -26.19 -30.55
CA SER A 3 -21.73 -26.22 -29.10
C SER A 3 -20.92 -25.00 -28.65
N HIS A 4 -21.54 -24.05 -27.95
CA HIS A 4 -20.80 -23.03 -27.21
C HIS A 4 -20.11 -23.67 -26.01
N LYS A 5 -18.84 -24.06 -26.21
CA LYS A 5 -17.87 -24.19 -25.11
C LYS A 5 -17.75 -22.82 -24.44
N THR A 6 -18.20 -22.72 -23.21
CA THR A 6 -17.73 -21.69 -22.27
C THR A 6 -16.22 -21.83 -22.17
N MET A 7 -15.50 -20.83 -22.67
CA MET A 7 -14.06 -20.71 -22.42
C MET A 7 -13.89 -20.52 -20.91
N GLY A 8 -13.01 -21.33 -20.30
CA GLY A 8 -12.77 -21.29 -18.87
C GLY A 8 -12.35 -19.90 -18.41
N GLU A 9 -13.12 -19.34 -17.48
CA GLU A 9 -12.65 -18.27 -16.61
C GLU A 9 -11.34 -18.74 -15.97
N GLY A 10 -10.24 -18.02 -16.23
CA GLY A 10 -8.94 -18.37 -15.67
C GLY A 10 -9.04 -18.40 -14.15
N ALA A 11 -8.92 -19.58 -13.55
CA ALA A 11 -9.04 -19.78 -12.11
C ALA A 11 -8.01 -18.87 -11.40
N GLY A 12 -8.52 -17.92 -10.61
CA GLY A 12 -7.69 -17.06 -9.78
C GLY A 12 -6.86 -17.86 -8.78
N VAL A 13 -5.76 -17.28 -8.29
CA VAL A 13 -4.90 -17.93 -7.31
C VAL A 13 -5.55 -17.82 -5.94
N GLU A 14 -5.69 -18.95 -5.24
CA GLU A 14 -6.13 -18.94 -3.84
C GLU A 14 -4.97 -18.45 -2.96
N ILE A 15 -5.17 -17.33 -2.25
CA ILE A 15 -4.15 -16.78 -1.37
C ILE A 15 -4.32 -17.34 0.04
N LYS A 16 -3.28 -17.96 0.59
CA LYS A 16 -3.19 -18.44 1.97
C LYS A 16 -1.94 -17.92 2.68
N ARG A 17 -0.84 -17.78 1.94
CA ARG A 17 0.48 -17.37 2.41
C ARG A 17 0.85 -16.04 1.78
N VAL A 18 1.10 -15.03 2.61
CA VAL A 18 1.46 -13.67 2.19
C VAL A 18 2.91 -13.40 2.57
N GLY A 19 3.71 -13.02 1.58
CA GLY A 19 5.03 -12.48 1.78
C GLY A 19 4.97 -10.96 1.90
N VAL A 20 5.55 -10.37 2.93
CA VAL A 20 5.67 -8.91 3.06
C VAL A 20 7.14 -8.53 3.03
N VAL A 21 7.54 -7.68 2.08
CA VAL A 21 8.93 -7.22 1.96
C VAL A 21 9.04 -5.80 2.51
N GLY A 22 9.78 -5.64 3.60
CA GLY A 22 9.81 -4.43 4.42
C GLY A 22 8.91 -4.56 5.65
N CYS A 23 9.44 -4.23 6.82
CA CYS A 23 8.73 -4.21 8.11
C CYS A 23 8.86 -2.83 8.79
N GLY A 24 8.88 -1.79 7.96
CA GLY A 24 8.67 -0.40 8.35
C GLY A 24 7.23 -0.14 8.82
N LEU A 25 6.80 1.11 8.79
CA LEU A 25 5.46 1.50 9.24
C LEU A 25 4.36 0.76 8.45
N MET A 26 4.40 0.84 7.12
CA MET A 26 3.41 0.24 6.23
C MET A 26 3.49 -1.30 6.25
N GLY A 27 4.69 -1.86 6.06
CA GLY A 27 4.89 -3.31 6.06
C GLY A 27 4.46 -3.99 7.37
N ALA A 28 4.74 -3.38 8.52
CA ALA A 28 4.24 -3.89 9.81
C ALA A 28 2.70 -3.86 9.88
N GLY A 29 2.07 -2.76 9.46
CA GLY A 29 0.61 -2.63 9.46
C GLY A 29 -0.09 -3.59 8.49
N ILE A 30 0.50 -3.81 7.31
CA ILE A 30 0.03 -4.80 6.31
C ILE A 30 0.14 -6.21 6.89
N SER A 31 1.29 -6.54 7.49
CA SER A 31 1.53 -7.85 8.11
C SER A 31 0.53 -8.12 9.23
N GLU A 32 0.27 -7.12 10.09
CA GLU A 32 -0.76 -7.21 11.13
C GLU A 32 -2.15 -7.47 10.53
N ALA A 33 -2.55 -6.68 9.53
CA ALA A 33 -3.88 -6.80 8.91
C ALA A 33 -4.11 -8.20 8.30
N CYS A 34 -3.09 -8.75 7.64
CA CYS A 34 -3.12 -10.10 7.08
C CYS A 34 -3.22 -11.17 8.17
N ALA A 35 -2.36 -11.10 9.19
CA ALA A 35 -2.32 -12.12 10.24
C ALA A 35 -3.60 -12.18 11.09
N ARG A 36 -4.22 -11.02 11.33
CA ARG A 36 -5.50 -10.90 12.06
C ARG A 36 -6.67 -11.55 11.34
N THR A 37 -6.62 -11.65 10.01
CA THR A 37 -7.68 -12.19 9.17
C THR A 37 -7.43 -13.63 8.73
N GLY A 38 -6.37 -14.25 9.25
CA GLY A 38 -6.16 -15.69 9.13
C GLY A 38 -5.01 -16.11 8.21
N TYR A 39 -4.38 -15.16 7.50
CA TYR A 39 -3.27 -15.45 6.59
C TYR A 39 -2.00 -15.81 7.34
N THR A 40 -1.24 -16.76 6.79
CA THR A 40 0.16 -16.99 7.22
C THR A 40 1.04 -15.94 6.57
N VAL A 41 1.83 -15.22 7.36
CA VAL A 41 2.64 -14.09 6.90
C VAL A 41 4.11 -14.38 7.11
N ILE A 42 4.90 -14.22 6.04
CA ILE A 42 6.37 -14.21 6.11
C ILE A 42 6.81 -12.78 5.86
N VAL A 43 7.44 -12.15 6.85
CA VAL A 43 7.90 -10.76 6.75
C VAL A 43 9.41 -10.74 6.61
N ARG A 44 9.88 -10.09 5.56
CA ARG A 44 11.31 -9.98 5.26
C ARG A 44 11.82 -8.57 5.51
N GLU A 45 12.95 -8.46 6.20
CA GLU A 45 13.73 -7.21 6.34
C GLU A 45 15.18 -7.39 5.89
N VAL A 46 15.91 -6.29 5.67
CA VAL A 46 17.31 -6.36 5.21
C VAL A 46 18.30 -6.73 6.31
N THR A 47 17.96 -6.49 7.58
CA THR A 47 18.81 -6.81 8.74
C THR A 47 17.97 -7.34 9.90
N GLU A 48 18.59 -8.15 10.76
CA GLU A 48 17.94 -8.68 11.98
C GLU A 48 17.47 -7.57 12.93
N GLU A 49 18.21 -6.47 12.99
CA GLU A 49 17.84 -5.31 13.80
C GLU A 49 16.53 -4.68 13.33
N LEU A 50 16.41 -4.41 12.03
CA LEU A 50 15.20 -3.84 11.44
C LEU A 50 14.03 -4.81 11.53
N LEU A 51 14.29 -6.11 11.33
CA LEU A 51 13.29 -7.16 11.49
C LEU A 51 12.72 -7.17 12.92
N LYS A 52 13.60 -7.20 13.93
CA LYS A 52 13.20 -7.18 15.34
C LYS A 52 12.40 -5.92 15.68
N LYS A 53 12.83 -4.76 15.16
CA LYS A 53 12.11 -3.49 15.34
C LYS A 53 10.71 -3.55 14.73
N GLY A 54 10.58 -4.07 13.51
CA GLY A 54 9.32 -4.24 12.81
C GLY A 54 8.36 -5.20 13.52
N LEU A 55 8.82 -6.39 13.90
CA LEU A 55 8.05 -7.36 14.69
C LEU A 55 7.62 -6.77 16.04
N GLY A 56 8.48 -6.00 16.69
CA GLY A 56 8.16 -5.26 17.90
C GLY A 56 7.02 -4.25 17.71
N ARG A 57 6.99 -3.53 16.58
CA ARG A 57 5.87 -2.61 16.24
C ARG A 57 4.55 -3.36 16.09
N ILE A 58 4.56 -4.52 15.43
CA ILE A 58 3.37 -5.37 15.26
C ILE A 58 2.85 -5.80 16.63
N ALA A 59 3.73 -6.33 17.50
CA ALA A 59 3.36 -6.76 18.84
C ALA A 59 2.78 -5.61 19.68
N ALA A 60 3.42 -4.43 19.66
CA ALA A 60 2.96 -3.25 20.37
C ALA A 60 1.64 -2.70 19.83
N SER A 61 1.40 -2.81 18.52
CA SER A 61 0.13 -2.44 17.89
C SER A 61 -1.02 -3.34 18.35
N MET A 62 -0.82 -4.66 18.31
CA MET A 62 -1.81 -5.63 18.80
C MET A 62 -2.07 -5.49 20.30
N ALA A 63 -1.03 -5.27 21.11
CA ALA A 63 -1.18 -5.02 22.56
C ALA A 63 -2.07 -3.80 22.84
N ARG A 64 -1.83 -2.67 22.15
CA ARG A 64 -2.68 -1.48 22.25
C ARG A 64 -4.12 -1.74 21.78
N ALA A 65 -4.31 -2.58 20.76
CA ALA A 65 -5.65 -2.98 20.33
C ALA A 65 -6.38 -3.80 21.41
N VAL A 66 -5.67 -4.66 22.14
CA VAL A 66 -6.20 -5.42 23.29
C VAL A 66 -6.56 -4.48 24.44
N GLU A 67 -5.66 -3.58 24.83
CA GLU A 67 -5.90 -2.58 25.88
C GLU A 67 -7.13 -1.71 25.59
N ARG A 68 -7.35 -1.36 24.32
CA ARG A 68 -8.51 -0.57 23.87
C ARG A 68 -9.78 -1.38 23.63
N GLY A 69 -9.79 -2.68 23.96
CA GLY A 69 -10.95 -3.57 23.77
C GLY A 69 -11.33 -3.78 22.31
N LYS A 70 -10.42 -3.55 21.36
CA LYS A 70 -10.63 -3.77 19.92
C LYS A 70 -10.24 -5.17 19.45
N MET A 71 -9.61 -5.95 20.32
CA MET A 71 -9.13 -7.31 20.08
C MET A 71 -9.03 -8.07 21.40
N THR A 72 -9.22 -9.39 21.40
CA THR A 72 -8.95 -10.21 22.59
C THR A 72 -7.47 -10.62 22.68
N ALA A 73 -6.96 -10.90 23.88
CA ALA A 73 -5.59 -11.38 24.04
C ALA A 73 -5.33 -12.73 23.31
N SER A 74 -6.37 -13.58 23.23
CA SER A 74 -6.30 -14.85 22.50
C SER A 74 -6.16 -14.63 20.99
N ASP A 75 -6.93 -13.70 20.42
CA ASP A 75 -6.85 -13.36 19.00
C ASP A 75 -5.50 -12.73 18.66
N ALA A 76 -4.98 -11.85 19.52
CA ALA A 76 -3.66 -11.24 19.37
C ALA A 76 -2.55 -12.31 19.31
N LYS A 77 -2.56 -13.26 20.26
CA LYS A 77 -1.59 -14.37 20.29
C LYS A 77 -1.71 -15.25 19.04
N THR A 78 -2.94 -15.53 18.60
CA THR A 78 -3.21 -16.35 17.41
C THR A 78 -2.72 -15.64 16.15
N ALA A 79 -2.98 -14.35 16.00
CA ALA A 79 -2.48 -13.55 14.88
C ALA A 79 -0.95 -13.48 14.88
N GLN A 80 -0.33 -13.22 16.03
CA GLN A 80 1.13 -13.16 16.15
C GLN A 80 1.80 -14.50 15.76
N ALA A 81 1.20 -15.63 16.12
CA ALA A 81 1.71 -16.95 15.75
C ALA A 81 1.67 -17.24 14.24
N ARG A 82 0.93 -16.45 13.44
CA ARG A 82 0.93 -16.56 11.97
C ARG A 82 2.05 -15.78 11.30
N ILE A 83 2.80 -14.97 12.04
CA ILE A 83 3.84 -14.09 11.51
C ILE A 83 5.21 -14.69 11.78
N THR A 84 5.95 -14.99 10.72
CA THR A 84 7.35 -15.40 10.78
C THR A 84 8.22 -14.31 10.17
N GLY A 85 9.29 -13.93 10.86
CA GLY A 85 10.28 -12.99 10.35
C GLY A 85 11.46 -13.69 9.67
N THR A 86 12.04 -13.07 8.65
CA THR A 86 13.27 -13.52 8.00
C THR A 86 14.10 -12.34 7.48
N THR A 87 15.39 -12.56 7.25
CA THR A 87 16.27 -11.65 6.51
C THR A 87 16.52 -12.10 5.05
N HIS A 88 16.04 -13.29 4.72
CA HIS A 88 16.30 -14.01 3.48
C HIS A 88 15.14 -13.88 2.49
N LEU A 89 15.41 -13.52 1.24
CA LEU A 89 14.36 -13.41 0.21
C LEU A 89 13.89 -14.80 -0.27
N GLU A 90 14.74 -15.81 -0.21
CA GLU A 90 14.47 -17.20 -0.58
C GLU A 90 13.33 -17.83 0.23
N ASP A 91 13.11 -17.38 1.47
CA ASP A 91 12.01 -17.88 2.30
C ASP A 91 10.61 -17.47 1.77
N LEU A 92 10.56 -16.51 0.83
CA LEU A 92 9.34 -16.09 0.14
C LEU A 92 9.01 -16.99 -1.07
N ALA A 93 9.81 -18.02 -1.35
CA ALA A 93 9.58 -18.91 -2.50
C ALA A 93 8.30 -19.76 -2.41
N ALA A 94 7.57 -19.75 -1.29
CA ALA A 94 6.35 -20.53 -1.11
C ALA A 94 5.10 -19.67 -0.84
N VAL A 95 5.14 -18.37 -1.13
CA VAL A 95 4.00 -17.46 -0.90
C VAL A 95 3.13 -17.34 -2.15
N ASP A 96 1.84 -17.08 -1.94
CA ASP A 96 0.84 -16.94 -3.02
C ASP A 96 0.74 -15.47 -3.48
N LEU A 97 1.01 -14.53 -2.57
CA LEU A 97 1.02 -13.09 -2.79
C LEU A 97 2.25 -12.47 -2.11
N VAL A 98 2.98 -11.63 -2.83
CA VAL A 98 3.99 -10.72 -2.24
C VAL A 98 3.44 -9.30 -2.19
N LEU A 99 3.56 -8.67 -1.03
CA LEU A 99 3.29 -7.26 -0.76
C LEU A 99 4.60 -6.55 -0.43
N GLU A 100 5.10 -5.75 -1.36
CA GLU A 100 6.31 -4.96 -1.18
C GLU A 100 5.95 -3.61 -0.55
N ALA A 101 6.65 -3.25 0.54
CA ALA A 101 6.51 -1.99 1.28
C ALA A 101 7.88 -1.51 1.83
N ILE A 102 8.91 -1.56 0.99
CA ILE A 102 10.24 -0.99 1.24
C ILE A 102 10.26 0.51 0.93
N VAL A 103 11.44 1.11 1.05
CA VAL A 103 11.68 2.53 0.74
C VAL A 103 11.17 2.89 -0.67
N GLU A 104 10.68 4.11 -0.82
CA GLU A 104 10.02 4.60 -2.03
C GLU A 104 11.05 4.98 -3.12
N ASN A 105 11.73 3.96 -3.65
CA ASN A 105 12.76 4.11 -4.68
C ASN A 105 12.56 3.07 -5.79
N MET A 106 12.44 3.53 -7.04
CA MET A 106 12.13 2.68 -8.19
C MET A 106 13.19 1.59 -8.43
N ASP A 107 14.47 1.93 -8.38
CA ASP A 107 15.56 0.99 -8.65
C ASP A 107 15.61 -0.13 -7.60
N LEU A 108 15.48 0.22 -6.32
CA LEU A 108 15.44 -0.76 -5.24
C LEU A 108 14.22 -1.67 -5.33
N LYS A 109 13.03 -1.13 -5.64
CA LYS A 109 11.81 -1.94 -5.83
C LYS A 109 11.96 -2.88 -7.03
N LYS A 110 12.46 -2.40 -8.16
CA LYS A 110 12.77 -3.22 -9.35
C LYS A 110 13.77 -4.33 -9.02
N GLN A 111 14.84 -4.03 -8.29
CA GLN A 111 15.81 -5.04 -7.86
C GLN A 111 15.13 -6.13 -7.03
N VAL A 112 14.33 -5.75 -6.03
CA VAL A 112 13.58 -6.69 -5.18
C VAL A 112 12.63 -7.54 -6.02
N PHE A 113 11.86 -6.96 -6.93
CA PHE A 113 10.92 -7.73 -7.76
C PHE A 113 11.61 -8.65 -8.76
N GLY A 114 12.73 -8.24 -9.38
CA GLY A 114 13.51 -9.12 -10.24
C GLY A 114 14.19 -10.26 -9.48
N GLU A 115 14.50 -10.05 -8.20
CA GLU A 115 14.96 -11.08 -7.29
C GLU A 115 13.86 -12.07 -6.87
N LEU A 116 12.67 -11.56 -6.57
CA LEU A 116 11.49 -12.37 -6.26
C LEU A 116 11.02 -13.16 -7.48
N ASP A 117 11.06 -12.58 -8.69
CA ASP A 117 10.59 -13.23 -9.91
C ASP A 117 11.32 -14.55 -10.20
N ARG A 118 12.61 -14.63 -9.84
CA ARG A 118 13.45 -15.83 -9.98
C ARG A 118 13.18 -16.89 -8.92
N ARG A 119 12.62 -16.52 -7.77
CA ARG A 119 12.49 -17.37 -6.58
C ARG A 119 11.05 -17.83 -6.35
N CYS A 120 10.08 -16.96 -6.58
CA CYS A 120 8.68 -17.26 -6.38
C CYS A 120 8.13 -18.09 -7.56
N PRO A 121 7.20 -19.03 -7.31
CA PRO A 121 6.54 -19.80 -8.33
C PRO A 121 5.82 -18.92 -9.37
N PRO A 122 5.64 -19.38 -10.62
CA PRO A 122 4.99 -18.58 -11.68
C PRO A 122 3.55 -18.14 -11.35
N GLN A 123 2.88 -18.78 -10.40
CA GLN A 123 1.54 -18.40 -9.94
C GLN A 123 1.51 -17.25 -8.94
N THR A 124 2.59 -16.97 -8.22
CA THR A 124 2.60 -15.93 -7.18
C THR A 124 2.30 -14.55 -7.77
N ILE A 125 1.35 -13.84 -7.16
CA ILE A 125 1.01 -12.45 -7.48
C ILE A 125 1.98 -11.52 -6.78
N PHE A 126 2.43 -10.48 -7.48
CA PHE A 126 3.24 -9.40 -6.92
C PHE A 126 2.42 -8.13 -6.82
N ALA A 127 2.51 -7.49 -5.65
CA ALA A 127 1.87 -6.22 -5.40
C ALA A 127 2.82 -5.26 -4.68
N SER A 128 2.85 -4.00 -5.11
CA SER A 128 3.59 -2.93 -4.44
C SER A 128 2.65 -2.00 -3.71
N ASN A 129 2.98 -1.69 -2.44
CA ASN A 129 2.43 -0.58 -1.68
C ASN A 129 3.32 0.65 -1.93
N THR A 130 3.21 1.23 -3.11
CA THR A 130 3.74 2.55 -3.43
C THR A 130 2.60 3.57 -3.39
N SER A 131 2.91 4.86 -3.24
CA SER A 131 1.94 5.96 -3.30
C SER A 131 2.03 6.79 -4.58
N SER A 132 3.07 6.58 -5.41
CA SER A 132 3.34 7.43 -6.59
C SER A 132 4.13 6.79 -7.72
N LEU A 133 4.84 5.68 -7.47
CA LEU A 133 5.69 5.03 -8.49
C LEU A 133 4.85 4.20 -9.46
N SER A 134 5.26 4.16 -10.73
CA SER A 134 4.55 3.41 -11.76
C SER A 134 4.58 1.90 -11.49
N ILE A 135 3.40 1.30 -11.42
CA ILE A 135 3.19 -0.15 -11.34
C ILE A 135 3.67 -0.83 -12.62
N THR A 136 3.38 -0.23 -13.77
CA THR A 136 3.79 -0.72 -15.10
C THR A 136 5.31 -0.77 -15.21
N GLU A 137 5.99 0.27 -14.74
CA GLU A 137 7.45 0.33 -14.77
C GLU A 137 8.08 -0.72 -13.84
N MET A 138 7.55 -0.90 -12.63
CA MET A 138 8.00 -1.95 -11.71
C MET A 138 7.75 -3.36 -12.26
N ALA A 139 6.63 -3.58 -12.93
CA ALA A 139 6.29 -4.89 -13.50
C ALA A 139 7.25 -5.31 -14.64
N SER A 140 7.88 -4.34 -15.31
CA SER A 140 8.71 -4.57 -16.51
C SER A 140 9.95 -5.44 -16.29
N VAL A 141 10.42 -5.55 -15.04
CA VAL A 141 11.60 -6.38 -14.68
C VAL A 141 11.23 -7.82 -14.30
N THR A 142 9.96 -8.19 -14.47
CA THR A 142 9.44 -9.51 -14.09
C THR A 142 8.91 -10.25 -15.31
N SER A 143 9.02 -11.57 -15.31
CA SER A 143 8.38 -12.46 -16.30
C SER A 143 6.86 -12.62 -16.09
N ARG A 144 6.32 -12.01 -15.03
CA ARG A 144 4.93 -12.16 -14.59
C ARG A 144 4.14 -10.85 -14.56
N ALA A 145 4.43 -9.90 -15.46
CA ALA A 145 3.72 -8.62 -15.52
C ALA A 145 2.16 -8.74 -15.46
N PRO A 146 1.50 -9.75 -16.07
CA PRO A 146 0.06 -9.96 -15.91
C PRO A 146 -0.42 -10.28 -14.49
N LYS A 147 0.49 -10.69 -13.59
CA LYS A 147 0.28 -11.00 -12.17
C LYS A 147 0.92 -9.96 -11.25
N PHE A 148 1.19 -8.77 -11.76
CA PHE A 148 1.71 -7.64 -11.01
C PHE A 148 0.62 -6.57 -10.89
N LEU A 149 0.41 -6.01 -9.70
CA LEU A 149 -0.52 -4.89 -9.48
C LEU A 149 -0.01 -3.91 -8.42
N GLY A 150 -0.67 -2.77 -8.25
CA GLY A 150 -0.49 -1.93 -7.07
C GLY A 150 -1.55 -2.21 -6.02
N MET A 151 -1.16 -2.22 -4.74
CA MET A 151 -2.07 -2.30 -3.60
C MET A 151 -1.66 -1.22 -2.59
N HIS A 152 -2.25 -0.04 -2.74
CA HIS A 152 -1.93 1.11 -1.90
C HIS A 152 -2.83 1.14 -0.67
N PHE A 153 -2.24 0.83 0.48
CA PHE A 153 -2.86 0.91 1.79
C PHE A 153 -2.65 2.28 2.42
N PHE A 154 -3.53 2.67 3.35
CA PHE A 154 -3.47 3.95 4.04
C PHE A 154 -3.05 3.76 5.50
N ASN A 155 -2.15 4.61 5.99
CA ASN A 155 -1.70 4.59 7.38
C ASN A 155 -2.76 5.22 8.31
N PRO A 156 -3.06 4.62 9.49
CA PRO A 156 -2.63 3.31 9.99
C PRO A 156 -3.38 2.14 9.34
N VAL A 157 -2.65 1.21 8.73
CA VAL A 157 -3.21 0.11 7.92
C VAL A 157 -4.23 -0.76 8.67
N PRO A 158 -4.06 -1.13 9.95
CA PRO A 158 -5.06 -1.94 10.65
C PRO A 158 -6.40 -1.23 10.89
N VAL A 159 -6.44 0.11 10.79
CA VAL A 159 -7.61 0.94 11.09
C VAL A 159 -8.26 1.50 9.83
N MET A 160 -7.44 1.96 8.88
CA MET A 160 -7.94 2.55 7.64
C MET A 160 -8.65 1.51 6.79
N LYS A 161 -9.82 1.87 6.27
CA LYS A 161 -10.70 0.94 5.53
C LYS A 161 -10.40 0.89 4.05
N LEU A 162 -9.73 1.88 3.47
CA LEU A 162 -9.54 1.97 2.03
C LEU A 162 -8.27 1.25 1.58
N VAL A 163 -8.35 0.61 0.40
CA VAL A 163 -7.20 0.21 -0.41
C VAL A 163 -7.47 0.63 -1.85
N GLU A 164 -6.48 1.25 -2.49
CA GLU A 164 -6.50 1.48 -3.94
C GLU A 164 -5.83 0.31 -4.64
N LEU A 165 -6.57 -0.33 -5.55
CA LEU A 165 -6.10 -1.39 -6.41
C LEU A 165 -5.70 -0.80 -7.75
N VAL A 166 -4.41 -0.79 -8.04
CA VAL A 166 -3.85 -0.07 -9.18
C VAL A 166 -3.52 -1.06 -10.28
N ARG A 167 -4.13 -0.86 -11.45
CA ARG A 167 -3.93 -1.68 -12.64
C ARG A 167 -2.78 -1.12 -13.48
N GLY A 168 -1.67 -1.85 -13.51
CA GLY A 168 -0.60 -1.65 -14.49
C GLY A 168 -1.06 -2.06 -15.90
N LEU A 169 -0.35 -1.59 -16.93
CA LEU A 169 -0.75 -1.78 -18.33
C LEU A 169 -0.95 -3.26 -18.71
N GLN A 170 -0.14 -4.16 -18.16
CA GLN A 170 -0.18 -5.59 -18.44
C GLN A 170 -1.01 -6.40 -17.44
N THR A 171 -1.45 -5.80 -16.33
CA THR A 171 -2.14 -6.50 -15.23
C THR A 171 -3.43 -7.15 -15.74
N SER A 172 -3.57 -8.46 -15.50
CA SER A 172 -4.73 -9.23 -15.94
C SER A 172 -5.98 -8.97 -15.10
N GLU A 173 -7.16 -9.18 -15.68
CA GLU A 173 -8.45 -9.17 -14.96
C GLU A 173 -8.49 -10.17 -13.80
N ALA A 174 -7.91 -11.36 -14.00
CA ALA A 174 -7.84 -12.39 -12.98
C ALA A 174 -7.05 -11.88 -11.76
N THR A 175 -5.92 -11.22 -11.98
CA THR A 175 -5.09 -10.63 -10.93
C THR A 175 -5.79 -9.49 -10.19
N ILE A 176 -6.52 -8.63 -10.90
CA ILE A 176 -7.35 -7.58 -10.27
C ILE A 176 -8.47 -8.20 -9.43
N THR A 177 -9.10 -9.27 -9.92
CA THR A 177 -10.18 -9.98 -9.21
C THR A 177 -9.65 -10.63 -7.93
N THR A 178 -8.54 -11.38 -8.02
CA THR A 178 -7.89 -11.99 -6.85
C THR A 178 -7.40 -10.92 -5.85
N GLY A 179 -6.79 -9.83 -6.33
CA GLY A 179 -6.34 -8.73 -5.48
C GLY A 179 -7.50 -8.03 -4.75
N ARG A 180 -8.63 -7.81 -5.43
CA ARG A 180 -9.84 -7.29 -4.81
C ARG A 180 -10.37 -8.20 -3.71
N GLN A 181 -10.56 -9.49 -4.02
CA GLN A 181 -11.03 -10.49 -3.05
C GLN A 181 -10.12 -10.57 -1.82
N PHE A 182 -8.81 -10.52 -2.03
CA PHE A 182 -7.84 -10.47 -0.94
C PHE A 182 -7.99 -9.21 -0.09
N ALA A 183 -8.02 -8.01 -0.68
CA ALA A 183 -8.14 -6.79 0.12
C ALA A 183 -9.50 -6.72 0.85
N GLU A 184 -10.58 -7.19 0.24
CA GLU A 184 -11.91 -7.27 0.87
C GLU A 184 -11.93 -8.26 2.05
N SER A 185 -11.23 -9.39 1.97
CA SER A 185 -11.10 -10.33 3.09
C SER A 185 -10.35 -9.72 4.29
N LEU A 186 -9.49 -8.73 4.05
CA LEU A 186 -8.85 -7.92 5.10
C LEU A 186 -9.80 -6.91 5.76
N GLY A 187 -11.08 -6.89 5.36
CA GLY A 187 -12.08 -5.93 5.80
C GLY A 187 -11.91 -4.54 5.17
N LYS A 188 -11.25 -4.47 4.00
CA LYS A 188 -11.04 -3.21 3.27
C LYS A 188 -12.13 -2.98 2.22
N THR A 189 -12.47 -1.72 2.01
CA THR A 189 -13.18 -1.24 0.83
C THR A 189 -12.15 -1.03 -0.27
N VAL A 190 -12.40 -1.61 -1.44
CA VAL A 190 -11.47 -1.57 -2.58
C VAL A 190 -11.99 -0.65 -3.66
N VAL A 191 -11.22 0.36 -4.01
CA VAL A 191 -11.41 1.18 -5.21
C VAL A 191 -10.35 0.81 -6.25
N ALA A 192 -10.69 0.84 -7.53
CA ALA A 192 -9.76 0.49 -8.60
C ALA A 192 -9.42 1.72 -9.44
N CYS A 193 -8.15 1.80 -9.86
CA CYS A 193 -7.68 2.85 -10.76
C CYS A 193 -6.64 2.29 -11.74
N VAL A 194 -6.38 3.07 -12.79
CA VAL A 194 -5.25 2.82 -13.69
C VAL A 194 -3.95 3.31 -13.05
N ASP A 195 -2.83 2.76 -13.50
CA ASP A 195 -1.49 3.21 -13.13
C ASP A 195 -1.26 4.65 -13.58
N SER A 196 -1.32 5.56 -12.61
CA SER A 196 -1.11 7.00 -12.76
C SER A 196 -0.54 7.54 -11.45
N PRO A 197 0.44 8.45 -11.46
CA PRO A 197 0.99 9.03 -10.23
C PRO A 197 -0.10 9.58 -9.31
N GLY A 198 -0.04 9.20 -8.03
CA GLY A 198 -1.00 9.61 -7.01
C GLY A 198 -2.35 8.88 -7.05
N PHE A 199 -2.57 7.97 -8.00
CA PHE A 199 -3.75 7.12 -8.11
C PHE A 199 -5.07 7.93 -8.08
N ILE A 200 -5.93 7.74 -7.07
CA ILE A 200 -7.16 8.53 -6.91
C ILE A 200 -6.96 9.53 -5.77
N VAL A 201 -6.64 9.04 -4.57
CA VAL A 201 -6.65 9.85 -3.35
C VAL A 201 -5.58 10.93 -3.41
N ASN A 202 -4.32 10.57 -3.65
CA ASN A 202 -3.23 11.54 -3.71
C ASN A 202 -3.32 12.44 -4.95
N PHE A 203 -3.86 11.92 -6.06
CA PHE A 203 -4.12 12.69 -7.27
C PHE A 203 -5.02 13.90 -7.01
N LEU A 204 -6.02 13.75 -6.14
CA LEU A 204 -6.93 14.82 -5.73
C LEU A 204 -6.41 15.61 -4.51
N LEU A 205 -5.87 14.90 -3.52
CA LEU A 205 -5.49 15.46 -2.23
C LEU A 205 -4.26 16.37 -2.34
N VAL A 206 -3.21 15.93 -3.03
CA VAL A 206 -1.93 16.66 -3.03
C VAL A 206 -2.09 18.05 -3.63
N PRO A 207 -2.68 18.26 -4.82
CA PRO A 207 -2.91 19.60 -5.33
C PRO A 207 -3.72 20.50 -4.40
N TYR A 208 -4.75 19.95 -3.74
CA TYR A 208 -5.53 20.70 -2.75
C TYR A 208 -4.65 21.19 -1.59
N LEU A 209 -3.74 20.35 -1.10
CA LEU A 209 -2.79 20.74 -0.05
C LEU A 209 -1.80 21.79 -0.56
N LEU A 210 -1.28 21.64 -1.77
CA LEU A 210 -0.37 22.62 -2.37
C LEU A 210 -1.07 23.97 -2.58
N ASP A 211 -2.34 23.98 -2.98
CA ASP A 211 -3.14 25.21 -3.14
C ASP A 211 -3.36 25.92 -1.80
N ALA A 212 -3.56 25.16 -0.70
CA ALA A 212 -3.61 25.74 0.64
C ALA A 212 -2.27 26.40 1.02
N VAL A 213 -1.13 25.73 0.76
CA VAL A 213 0.20 26.29 1.03
C VAL A 213 0.44 27.56 0.20
N ARG A 214 0.06 27.57 -1.08
CA ARG A 214 0.14 28.77 -1.93
C ARG A 214 -0.77 29.89 -1.43
N ALA A 215 -1.97 29.59 -0.95
CA ALA A 215 -2.88 30.58 -0.37
C ALA A 215 -2.25 31.27 0.85
N LEU A 216 -1.60 30.50 1.72
CA LEU A 216 -0.84 31.05 2.86
C LEU A 216 0.36 31.87 2.38
N GLY A 217 1.16 31.36 1.44
CA GLY A 217 2.32 32.07 0.88
C GLY A 217 1.98 33.39 0.19
N ASN A 218 0.79 33.47 -0.43
CA ASN A 218 0.26 34.67 -1.05
C ASN A 218 -0.45 35.63 -0.07
N GLY A 219 -0.50 35.29 1.23
CA GLY A 219 -1.11 36.13 2.27
C GLY A 219 -2.64 36.22 2.19
N ILE A 220 -3.33 35.22 1.63
CA ILE A 220 -4.80 35.24 1.52
C ILE A 220 -5.45 35.24 2.92
N ALA A 221 -4.92 34.44 3.85
CA ALA A 221 -5.39 34.34 5.23
C ALA A 221 -4.31 33.66 6.12
N SER A 222 -4.53 33.66 7.43
CA SER A 222 -3.69 32.92 8.38
C SER A 222 -3.84 31.40 8.22
N LYS A 223 -2.86 30.62 8.70
CA LYS A 223 -2.94 29.14 8.72
C LYS A 223 -4.21 28.68 9.45
N GLU A 224 -4.50 29.30 10.59
CA GLU A 224 -5.61 28.95 11.49
C GLU A 224 -6.97 29.24 10.86
N ASP A 225 -7.11 30.38 10.16
CA ASP A 225 -8.34 30.74 9.47
C ASP A 225 -8.59 29.84 8.25
N ILE A 226 -7.54 29.49 7.49
CA ILE A 226 -7.67 28.56 6.36
C ILE A 226 -8.13 27.18 6.87
N ASP A 227 -7.52 26.67 7.94
CA ASP A 227 -7.91 25.40 8.54
C ASP A 227 -9.36 25.42 9.05
N THR A 228 -9.75 26.50 9.74
CA THR A 228 -11.11 26.67 10.27
C THR A 228 -12.14 26.78 9.14
N ALA A 229 -11.84 27.52 8.08
CA ALA A 229 -12.72 27.69 6.93
C ALA A 229 -12.97 26.36 6.19
N VAL A 230 -11.93 25.55 5.98
CA VAL A 230 -12.08 24.21 5.36
C VAL A 230 -12.87 23.29 6.28
N GLN A 231 -12.57 23.25 7.58
CA GLN A 231 -13.28 22.38 8.53
C GLN A 231 -14.78 22.70 8.60
N LEU A 232 -15.12 23.97 8.81
CA LEU A 232 -16.52 24.37 9.02
C LEU A 232 -17.28 24.57 7.71
N GLY A 233 -16.62 25.09 6.68
CA GLY A 233 -17.23 25.40 5.39
C GLY A 233 -17.39 24.19 4.47
N LEU A 234 -16.42 23.27 4.46
CA LEU A 234 -16.44 22.06 3.62
C LEU A 234 -16.76 20.80 4.42
N ALA A 235 -16.99 20.92 5.73
CA ALA A 235 -17.23 19.81 6.66
C ALA A 235 -16.11 18.75 6.67
N HIS A 236 -14.87 19.16 6.38
CA HIS A 236 -13.72 18.27 6.50
C HIS A 236 -13.41 18.00 7.99
N PRO A 237 -13.00 16.77 8.36
CA PRO A 237 -12.66 16.45 9.74
C PRO A 237 -11.43 17.20 10.27
N MET A 238 -10.61 17.73 9.36
CA MET A 238 -9.43 18.54 9.67
C MET A 238 -9.11 19.49 8.52
N GLY A 239 -8.42 20.59 8.85
CA GLY A 239 -7.96 21.57 7.87
C GLY A 239 -6.72 21.09 7.11
N PRO A 240 -6.39 21.71 5.97
CA PRO A 240 -5.26 21.30 5.13
C PRO A 240 -3.91 21.35 5.85
N PHE A 241 -3.66 22.34 6.71
CA PHE A 241 -2.36 22.45 7.40
C PHE A 241 -2.25 21.45 8.55
N THR A 242 -3.32 21.26 9.31
CA THR A 242 -3.40 20.17 10.30
C THR A 242 -3.17 18.82 9.61
N LEU A 243 -3.78 18.60 8.44
CA LEU A 243 -3.60 17.37 7.66
C LEU A 243 -2.17 17.22 7.14
N LEU A 244 -1.54 18.29 6.64
CA LEU A 244 -0.12 18.31 6.24
C LEU A 244 0.80 17.89 7.39
N ASP A 245 0.56 18.42 8.59
CA ASP A 245 1.33 18.07 9.79
C ASP A 245 1.14 16.58 10.17
N TYR A 246 -0.06 16.03 9.97
CA TYR A 246 -0.33 14.60 10.21
C TYR A 246 0.29 13.67 9.17
N VAL A 247 0.26 14.06 7.90
CA VAL A 247 0.84 13.28 6.78
C VAL A 247 2.37 13.36 6.80
N GLY A 248 2.91 14.52 7.13
CA GLY A 248 4.32 14.87 6.97
C GLY A 248 4.52 15.74 5.73
N ILE A 249 5.15 16.90 5.95
CA ILE A 249 5.46 17.87 4.89
C ILE A 249 6.48 17.26 3.91
N ASP A 250 7.46 16.52 4.42
CA ASP A 250 8.45 15.77 3.64
C ASP A 250 7.79 14.74 2.71
N THR A 251 6.85 13.97 3.24
CA THR A 251 6.08 12.97 2.49
C THR A 251 5.24 13.64 1.41
N THR A 252 4.54 14.72 1.75
CA THR A 252 3.71 15.46 0.78
C THR A 252 4.56 16.09 -0.32
N TYR A 253 5.72 16.67 0.03
CA TYR A 253 6.68 17.21 -0.92
C TYR A 253 7.17 16.14 -1.89
N TYR A 254 7.56 14.96 -1.38
CA TYR A 254 8.06 13.86 -2.20
C TYR A 254 7.01 13.36 -3.21
N ILE A 255 5.74 13.24 -2.77
CA ILE A 255 4.65 12.86 -3.67
C ILE A 255 4.40 13.96 -4.71
N ALA A 256 4.38 15.23 -4.30
CA ALA A 256 4.22 16.35 -5.21
C ALA A 256 5.33 16.42 -6.26
N GLU A 257 6.59 16.24 -5.85
CA GLU A 257 7.73 16.16 -6.77
C GLU A 257 7.58 15.00 -7.75
N ALA A 258 7.26 13.79 -7.29
CA ALA A 258 7.04 12.64 -8.16
C ALA A 258 5.93 12.90 -9.18
N MET A 259 4.80 13.47 -8.75
CA MET A 259 3.69 13.84 -9.63
C MET A 259 4.09 14.94 -10.63
N TYR A 260 4.83 15.95 -10.19
CA TYR A 260 5.35 16.99 -11.07
C TYR A 260 6.34 16.43 -12.10
N GLN A 261 7.22 15.52 -11.70
CA GLN A 261 8.19 14.93 -12.62
C GLN A 261 7.50 14.11 -13.73
N GLU A 262 6.40 13.44 -13.43
CA GLU A 262 5.64 12.71 -14.44
C GLU A 262 4.80 13.65 -15.34
N PHE A 263 3.97 14.51 -14.73
CA PHE A 263 2.99 15.30 -15.49
C PHE A 263 3.56 16.58 -16.10
N LYS A 264 4.66 17.11 -15.54
CA LYS A 264 5.21 18.45 -15.81
C LYS A 264 4.18 19.59 -15.70
N ASP A 265 3.08 19.35 -14.98
CA ASP A 265 2.04 20.35 -14.74
C ASP A 265 2.34 21.14 -13.46
N SER A 266 2.43 22.47 -13.61
CA SER A 266 2.65 23.44 -12.53
C SER A 266 1.74 23.27 -11.31
N ARG A 267 0.54 22.68 -11.48
CA ARG A 267 -0.37 22.38 -10.37
C ARG A 267 0.28 21.50 -9.31
N TYR A 268 1.12 20.55 -9.72
CA TYR A 268 1.81 19.61 -8.84
C TYR A 268 3.19 20.10 -8.39
N ALA A 269 3.68 21.23 -8.92
CA ALA A 269 4.98 21.78 -8.54
C ALA A 269 4.95 22.19 -7.05
N PRO A 270 5.83 21.62 -6.19
CA PRO A 270 5.89 22.01 -4.79
C PRO A 270 6.18 23.52 -4.65
N PRO A 271 5.33 24.29 -3.95
CA PRO A 271 5.50 25.73 -3.74
C PRO A 271 6.60 26.07 -2.73
#